data_AF-A0A7S2YNP5-F1
#
_entry.id   AF-A0A7S2YNP5-F1
#
_cell.length_a   1.000
_cell.length_b   1.000
_cell.length_c   1.000
_cell.angle_alpha   90.00
_cell.angle_beta   90.00
_cell.angle_gamma   90.00
#
_symmetry.space_group_name_H-M   'P 1'
#
loop_
_entity.id
_entity.type
_entity.pdbx_description
1 polymer ?
#
loop_
_entity_poly.entity_id
_entity_poly.type
_entity_poly.pdbx_seq_one_letter_code
_entity_poly.pdbx_strand_id
1 'polypeptide(L)'
;AAHGPVWVVVLIDGFWLNRITLRWMHLWMVWAVVGSFIIWSVIHGPLVLDLGNPNESDNDPDTNDDAIYANLSWQDDDILSSTVLCIIVFFGLVPGLFALTLLLSRRNWLFGQDGRRYLGEEGGEKVDQRGIDSLDEEANTNEEESNAMQDHPEAASQ
;
A
#
# COMPACT_ATOMS: atom_id res chain seq x y z
N ALA A 1 -11.83 -25.49 2.52
CA ALA A 1 -12.60 -24.71 1.52
C ALA A 1 -13.09 -23.33 2.02
N ALA A 2 -12.53 -22.73 3.08
CA ALA A 2 -13.04 -21.47 3.65
C ALA A 2 -12.16 -20.22 3.39
N HIS A 3 -11.20 -20.29 2.46
CA HIS A 3 -10.25 -19.19 2.23
C HIS A 3 -10.81 -18.08 1.32
N GLY A 4 -11.74 -18.39 0.41
CA GLY A 4 -12.34 -17.43 -0.51
C GLY A 4 -13.08 -16.28 0.19
N PRO A 5 -13.98 -16.55 1.16
CA PRO A 5 -14.71 -15.50 1.85
C PRO A 5 -13.80 -14.54 2.62
N VAL A 6 -12.73 -15.05 3.23
CA VAL A 6 -11.76 -14.22 3.96
C VAL A 6 -11.09 -13.22 3.00
N TRP A 7 -10.70 -13.68 1.81
CA TRP A 7 -10.16 -12.80 0.77
C TRP A 7 -11.14 -11.71 0.35
N VAL A 8 -12.42 -12.05 0.18
CA VAL A 8 -13.46 -11.06 -0.19
C VAL A 8 -13.62 -10.00 0.91
N VAL A 9 -13.65 -10.42 2.18
CA VAL A 9 -13.75 -9.49 3.32
C VAL A 9 -12.53 -8.58 3.38
N VAL A 10 -11.31 -9.13 3.23
CA VAL A 10 -10.07 -8.33 3.22
C VAL A 10 -10.04 -7.35 2.05
N LEU A 11 -10.53 -7.73 0.86
CA LEU A 11 -10.63 -6.82 -0.28
C LEU A 11 -11.63 -5.70 -0.03
N ILE A 12 -12.79 -6.00 0.57
CA ILE A 12 -13.79 -4.99 0.93
C ILE A 12 -13.24 -4.05 2.00
N ASP A 13 -12.61 -4.58 3.05
CA ASP A 13 -12.03 -3.76 4.12
C ASP A 13 -10.89 -2.89 3.59
N GLY A 14 -9.93 -3.47 2.85
CA GLY A 14 -8.81 -2.74 2.28
C GLY A 14 -9.23 -1.66 1.28
N PHE A 15 -10.09 -2.01 0.31
CA PHE A 15 -10.47 -1.09 -0.77
C PHE A 15 -11.59 -0.13 -0.40
N TRP A 16 -12.61 -0.62 0.31
CA TRP A 16 -13.82 0.16 0.55
C TRP A 16 -13.76 0.92 1.87
N LEU A 17 -13.26 0.28 2.94
CA LEU A 17 -13.20 0.88 4.28
C LEU A 17 -11.91 1.69 4.49
N ASN A 18 -10.74 1.08 4.25
CA ASN A 18 -9.43 1.70 4.50
C ASN A 18 -8.94 2.62 3.37
N ARG A 19 -9.60 2.62 2.21
CA ARG A 19 -9.32 3.52 1.07
C ARG A 19 -7.83 3.60 0.69
N ILE A 20 -7.10 2.49 0.81
CA ILE A 20 -5.68 2.47 0.47
C ILE A 20 -5.58 2.60 -1.05
N THR A 21 -5.13 3.76 -1.53
CA THR A 21 -4.96 3.99 -2.96
C THR A 21 -3.83 3.11 -3.47
N LEU A 22 -4.16 2.18 -4.37
CA LEU A 22 -3.17 1.35 -5.07
C LEU A 22 -2.27 2.26 -5.91
N ARG A 23 -1.04 2.48 -5.43
CA ARG A 23 0.01 3.17 -6.20
C ARG A 23 0.57 2.24 -7.28
N TRP A 24 1.08 2.81 -8.37
CA TRP A 24 1.71 2.07 -9.47
C TRP A 24 2.82 1.10 -9.03
N MET A 25 3.56 1.41 -7.95
CA MET A 25 4.57 0.48 -7.41
C MET A 25 3.97 -0.83 -6.89
N HIS A 26 2.74 -0.81 -6.35
CA HIS A 26 2.08 -2.03 -5.87
C HIS A 26 1.61 -2.92 -7.02
N LEU A 27 1.30 -2.34 -8.19
CA LEU A 27 0.92 -3.12 -9.36
C LEU A 27 2.05 -4.08 -9.77
N TRP A 28 3.30 -3.61 -9.72
CA TRP A 28 4.47 -4.43 -9.99
C TRP A 28 4.63 -5.59 -9.01
N MET A 29 4.34 -5.36 -7.72
CA MET A 29 4.33 -6.44 -6.71
C MET A 29 3.25 -7.49 -7.00
N VAL A 30 2.04 -7.06 -7.36
CA VAL A 30 0.95 -7.98 -7.72
C VAL A 30 1.34 -8.82 -8.93
N TRP A 31 1.93 -8.21 -9.97
CA TRP A 31 2.43 -8.93 -11.13
C TRP A 31 3.56 -9.90 -10.78
N ALA A 32 4.47 -9.53 -9.88
CA ALA A 32 5.53 -10.43 -9.42
C ALA A 32 4.95 -11.65 -8.67
N VAL A 33 3.95 -11.45 -7.81
CA VAL A 33 3.28 -12.54 -7.10
C VAL A 33 2.49 -13.44 -8.06
N VAL A 34 1.71 -12.87 -8.96
CA VAL A 34 0.93 -13.65 -9.95
C VAL A 34 1.88 -14.39 -10.91
N GLY A 35 2.93 -13.72 -11.38
CA GLY A 35 3.93 -14.31 -12.28
C GLY A 35 4.71 -15.45 -11.61
N SER A 36 5.14 -15.26 -10.36
CA SER A 36 5.80 -16.33 -9.59
C SER A 36 4.87 -17.51 -9.33
N PHE A 37 3.57 -17.27 -9.08
CA PHE A 37 2.59 -18.36 -8.97
C PHE A 37 2.40 -19.13 -10.28
N ILE A 38 2.32 -18.44 -11.43
CA ILE A 38 2.24 -19.11 -12.74
C ILE A 38 3.50 -19.92 -13.00
N ILE A 39 4.69 -19.34 -12.81
CA ILE A 39 5.97 -20.05 -12.95
C ILE A 39 6.02 -21.28 -12.04
N TRP A 40 5.61 -21.12 -10.77
CA TRP A 40 5.53 -22.21 -9.81
C TRP A 40 4.60 -23.33 -10.29
N SER A 41 3.43 -22.98 -10.83
CA SER A 41 2.47 -23.97 -11.35
C SER A 41 3.00 -24.74 -12.57
N VAL A 42 3.78 -24.08 -13.43
CA VAL A 42 4.40 -24.72 -14.60
C VAL A 42 5.52 -25.66 -14.15
N ILE A 43 6.34 -25.25 -13.19
CA ILE A 43 7.43 -26.08 -12.64
C ILE A 43 6.88 -27.34 -11.96
N HIS A 44 5.78 -27.20 -11.23
CA HIS A 44 5.15 -28.34 -10.55
C HIS A 44 4.36 -29.25 -11.47
N GLY A 45 3.88 -28.74 -12.60
CA GLY A 45 3.10 -29.53 -13.54
C GLY A 45 3.90 -30.70 -14.15
N PRO A 46 3.20 -31.59 -14.87
CA PRO A 46 3.78 -32.77 -15.52
C PRO A 46 4.83 -32.40 -16.59
N LEU A 47 4.89 -31.13 -16.98
CA LEU A 47 5.81 -30.62 -18.00
C LEU A 47 7.27 -30.53 -17.53
N VAL A 48 7.53 -30.42 -16.22
CA VAL A 48 8.91 -30.20 -15.70
C VAL A 48 9.32 -31.19 -14.62
N LEU A 49 8.54 -31.37 -13.55
CA LEU A 49 8.97 -32.18 -12.40
C LEU A 49 8.01 -33.30 -12.02
N ASP A 50 6.78 -33.31 -12.54
CA ASP A 50 5.77 -34.35 -12.26
C ASP A 50 5.63 -34.63 -10.75
N LEU A 51 5.66 -33.53 -9.98
CA LEU A 51 5.48 -33.57 -8.52
C LEU A 51 3.97 -33.62 -8.27
N GLY A 52 3.39 -34.80 -8.50
CA GLY A 52 1.98 -35.08 -8.24
C GLY A 52 1.56 -34.66 -6.83
N ASN A 53 0.27 -34.38 -6.67
CA ASN A 53 -0.26 -33.90 -5.40
C ASN A 53 -0.19 -35.03 -4.34
N PRO A 54 0.64 -34.90 -3.27
CA PRO A 54 0.80 -35.98 -2.29
C PRO A 54 -0.48 -36.25 -1.48
N ASN A 55 -1.47 -35.35 -1.54
CA ASN A 55 -2.75 -35.49 -0.85
C ASN A 55 -3.84 -36.13 -1.73
N GLU A 56 -3.61 -36.27 -3.03
CA GLU A 56 -4.49 -37.03 -3.92
C GLU A 56 -3.75 -38.31 -4.33
N SER A 57 -3.98 -39.37 -3.55
CA SER A 57 -3.54 -40.72 -3.88
C SER A 57 -4.60 -41.44 -4.72
N ASP A 58 -5.31 -40.69 -5.55
CA ASP A 58 -6.39 -41.23 -6.36
C ASP A 58 -5.78 -41.85 -7.62
N ASN A 59 -5.90 -43.17 -7.73
CA ASN A 59 -5.43 -43.94 -8.87
C ASN A 59 -6.52 -43.95 -9.97
N ASP A 60 -7.27 -42.85 -10.12
CA ASP A 60 -8.35 -42.69 -11.09
C ASP A 60 -7.78 -42.16 -12.42
N PRO A 61 -7.74 -42.99 -13.47
CA PRO A 61 -7.18 -42.61 -14.76
C PRO A 61 -8.00 -41.53 -15.49
N ASP A 62 -9.22 -41.22 -15.03
CA ASP A 62 -10.08 -40.22 -15.64
C ASP A 62 -9.91 -38.82 -15.02
N THR A 63 -9.18 -38.69 -13.91
CA THR A 63 -8.89 -37.41 -13.26
C THR A 63 -7.39 -37.13 -13.25
N ASN A 64 -7.04 -35.93 -13.70
CA ASN A 64 -5.66 -35.46 -13.78
C ASN A 64 -5.17 -35.02 -12.38
N ASP A 65 -4.68 -35.99 -11.60
CA ASP A 65 -4.17 -35.86 -10.22
C ASP A 65 -2.84 -35.09 -10.12
N ASP A 66 -2.11 -35.01 -11.24
CA ASP A 66 -0.86 -34.25 -11.36
C ASP A 66 -1.09 -32.73 -11.38
N ALA A 67 -2.31 -32.28 -11.67
CA ALA A 67 -2.67 -30.86 -11.63
C ALA A 67 -3.01 -30.43 -10.20
N ILE A 68 -2.15 -29.62 -9.58
CA ILE A 68 -2.41 -28.98 -8.27
C ILE A 68 -3.75 -28.21 -8.27
N TYR A 69 -4.17 -27.71 -9.44
CA TYR A 69 -5.46 -27.06 -9.66
C TYR A 69 -6.09 -27.60 -10.94
N ALA A 70 -7.32 -28.10 -10.85
CA ALA A 70 -8.08 -28.64 -11.99
C ALA A 70 -8.20 -27.66 -13.18
N ASN A 71 -8.19 -26.35 -12.92
CA ASN A 71 -8.31 -25.32 -13.95
C ASN A 71 -6.97 -24.92 -14.58
N LEU A 72 -5.85 -25.47 -14.11
CA LEU A 72 -4.49 -25.13 -14.53
C LEU A 72 -3.73 -26.41 -14.93
N SER A 73 -4.29 -27.14 -15.90
CA SER A 73 -3.65 -28.31 -16.52
C SER A 73 -2.70 -27.87 -17.64
N TRP A 74 -1.43 -28.26 -17.53
CA TRP A 74 -0.39 -27.99 -18.54
C TRP A 74 -0.13 -29.20 -19.44
N GLN A 75 -1.11 -30.09 -19.59
CA GLN A 75 -1.05 -31.23 -20.51
C GLN A 75 -1.56 -30.87 -21.91
N ASP A 76 -1.13 -31.60 -22.93
CA ASP A 76 -1.33 -31.27 -24.35
C ASP A 76 -2.77 -30.87 -24.73
N ASP A 77 -3.78 -31.52 -24.15
CA ASP A 77 -5.19 -31.24 -24.44
C ASP A 77 -5.72 -29.95 -23.78
N ASP A 78 -5.11 -29.50 -22.68
CA ASP A 78 -5.55 -28.37 -21.86
C ASP A 78 -4.57 -27.18 -21.80
N ILE A 79 -3.37 -27.29 -22.38
CA ILE A 79 -2.38 -26.19 -22.39
C ILE A 79 -2.99 -24.89 -22.90
N LEU A 80 -3.84 -24.98 -23.94
CA LEU A 80 -4.46 -23.80 -24.53
C LEU A 80 -5.46 -23.15 -23.57
N SER A 81 -6.28 -23.94 -22.87
CA SER A 81 -7.28 -23.42 -21.93
C SER A 81 -6.59 -22.75 -20.72
N SER A 82 -5.56 -23.39 -20.16
CA SER A 82 -4.75 -22.87 -19.06
C SER A 82 -3.98 -21.60 -19.44
N THR A 83 -3.43 -21.56 -20.65
CA THR A 83 -2.71 -20.36 -21.17
C THR A 83 -3.67 -19.19 -21.34
N VAL A 84 -4.84 -19.41 -21.94
CA VAL A 84 -5.86 -18.37 -22.10
C VAL A 84 -6.33 -17.86 -20.74
N LEU A 85 -6.55 -18.75 -19.76
CA LEU A 85 -6.91 -18.36 -18.40
C LEU A 85 -5.82 -17.48 -17.76
N CYS A 86 -4.54 -17.87 -17.88
CA CYS A 86 -3.42 -17.07 -17.38
C CYS A 86 -3.37 -15.67 -18.01
N ILE A 87 -3.60 -15.57 -19.32
CA ILE A 87 -3.65 -14.28 -20.04
C ILE A 87 -4.83 -13.44 -19.52
N ILE A 88 -6.01 -14.02 -19.35
CA ILE A 88 -7.19 -13.31 -18.81
C ILE A 88 -6.91 -12.82 -17.40
N VAL A 89 -6.30 -13.62 -16.54
CA VAL A 89 -5.96 -13.20 -15.17
C VAL A 89 -4.92 -12.07 -15.20
N PHE A 90 -3.84 -12.24 -15.95
CA PHE A 90 -2.71 -11.31 -15.96
C PHE A 90 -3.05 -9.97 -16.64
N PHE A 91 -3.71 -10.00 -17.80
CA PHE A 91 -4.01 -8.84 -18.63
C PHE A 91 -5.46 -8.37 -18.56
N GLY A 92 -6.38 -9.15 -17.99
CA GLY A 92 -7.78 -8.77 -17.80
C GLY A 92 -8.05 -8.42 -16.34
N LEU A 93 -7.91 -9.40 -15.45
CA LEU A 93 -8.35 -9.28 -14.06
C LEU A 93 -7.49 -8.30 -13.26
N VAL A 94 -6.15 -8.41 -13.32
CA VAL A 94 -5.27 -7.50 -12.58
C VAL A 94 -5.43 -6.03 -13.02
N PRO A 95 -5.30 -5.67 -14.31
CA PRO A 95 -5.52 -4.28 -14.73
C PRO A 95 -6.98 -3.85 -14.57
N GLY A 96 -7.95 -4.76 -14.69
CA GLY A 96 -9.36 -4.48 -14.43
C GLY A 96 -9.63 -4.07 -12.98
N LEU A 97 -9.07 -4.80 -12.01
CA LEU A 97 -9.12 -4.45 -10.59
C LEU A 97 -8.41 -3.12 -10.33
N PHE A 98 -7.25 -2.90 -10.95
CA PHE A 98 -6.54 -1.63 -10.83
C PHE A 98 -7.38 -0.45 -11.38
N ALA A 99 -7.95 -0.59 -12.58
CA ALA A 99 -8.84 0.40 -13.17
C ALA A 99 -10.08 0.66 -12.31
N LEU A 100 -10.67 -0.40 -11.72
CA LEU A 100 -11.78 -0.28 -10.78
C LEU A 100 -11.37 0.53 -9.54
N THR A 101 -10.18 0.28 -8.98
CA THR A 101 -9.70 1.06 -7.82
C THR A 101 -9.46 2.53 -8.16
N LEU A 102 -8.94 2.82 -9.37
CA LEU A 102 -8.80 4.19 -9.86
C LEU A 102 -10.16 4.87 -10.05
N LEU A 103 -11.15 4.14 -10.59
CA LEU A 103 -12.50 4.63 -10.77
C LEU A 103 -13.16 4.96 -9.42
N LEU A 104 -13.04 4.06 -8.44
CA LEU A 104 -13.55 4.26 -7.08
C LEU A 104 -12.85 5.43 -6.36
N SER A 105 -11.54 5.57 -6.56
CA SER A 105 -10.76 6.70 -6.04
C SER A 105 -11.25 8.04 -6.63
N ARG A 106 -11.44 8.11 -7.95
CA ARG A 106 -12.01 9.31 -8.61
C ARG A 106 -13.44 9.60 -8.18
N ARG A 107 -14.25 8.56 -7.97
CA ARG A 107 -15.64 8.70 -7.53
C ARG A 107 -15.73 9.39 -6.16
N ASN A 108 -14.82 9.06 -5.23
CA ASN A 108 -14.80 9.67 -3.91
C ASN A 108 -14.42 11.16 -3.94
N TRP A 109 -13.59 11.57 -4.91
CA TRP A 109 -13.34 13.00 -5.18
C TRP A 109 -14.60 13.72 -5.65
N LEU A 110 -15.39 13.09 -6.53
CA LEU A 110 -16.64 13.67 -7.05
C LEU A 110 -17.76 13.79 -6.01
N PHE A 111 -17.81 12.89 -5.01
CA PHE A 111 -18.84 12.92 -3.96
C PHE A 111 -18.46 13.75 -2.72
N GLY A 112 -17.41 14.58 -2.81
CA GLY A 112 -17.18 15.66 -1.84
C GLY A 112 -16.91 15.22 -0.40
N GLN A 113 -16.54 13.96 -0.17
CA GLN A 113 -15.97 13.54 1.11
C GLN A 113 -14.49 13.94 1.13
N ASP A 114 -14.25 15.24 1.23
CA ASP A 114 -12.96 15.82 1.62
C ASP A 114 -12.65 15.37 3.05
N GLY A 115 -12.14 14.15 3.15
CA GLY A 115 -11.55 13.60 4.35
C GLY A 115 -10.25 14.32 4.65
N ARG A 116 -10.33 15.55 5.12
CA ARG A 116 -9.36 16.14 6.06
C ARG A 116 -9.38 15.39 7.40
N ARG A 117 -9.50 14.06 7.39
CA ARG A 117 -9.69 13.21 8.60
C ARG A 117 -8.38 12.68 9.19
N TYR A 118 -7.23 13.08 8.63
CA TYR A 118 -5.91 12.74 9.18
C TYR A 118 -4.96 13.92 9.35
N LEU A 119 -5.45 15.16 9.28
CA LEU A 119 -4.78 16.23 10.00
C LEU A 119 -5.38 16.20 11.39
N GLY A 120 -4.79 15.37 12.25
CA GLY A 120 -4.95 15.51 13.69
C GLY A 120 -4.61 16.95 14.04
N GLU A 121 -5.65 17.74 14.21
CA GLU A 121 -5.63 19.02 14.91
C GLU A 121 -5.50 18.76 16.42
N GLU A 122 -4.59 17.86 16.79
CA GLU A 122 -4.21 17.61 18.18
C GLU A 122 -2.74 17.99 18.30
N GLY A 123 -2.50 19.17 18.87
CA GLY A 123 -1.17 19.57 19.35
C GLY A 123 -0.49 20.71 18.60
N GLY A 124 -1.11 21.28 17.58
CA GLY A 124 -0.73 22.61 17.08
C GLY A 124 -1.21 23.69 18.05
N GLU A 125 -0.73 23.67 19.29
CA GLU A 125 -0.68 24.85 20.14
C GLU A 125 -0.12 25.96 19.27
N LYS A 126 -1.00 26.88 18.86
CA LYS A 126 -0.57 28.14 18.27
C LYS A 126 0.18 28.84 19.38
N VAL A 127 1.48 28.54 19.50
CA VAL A 127 2.43 29.37 20.22
C VAL A 127 2.19 30.75 19.63
N ASP A 128 1.54 31.61 20.42
CA ASP A 128 1.24 32.98 20.06
C ASP A 128 2.60 33.64 19.87
N GLN A 129 3.06 33.72 18.61
CA GLN A 129 4.36 34.30 18.25
C GLN A 129 4.52 35.73 18.78
N ARG A 130 3.40 36.40 19.11
CA ARG A 130 3.41 37.68 19.80
C ARG A 130 4.11 37.65 21.17
N GLY A 131 4.13 36.51 21.85
CA GLY A 131 4.86 36.37 23.12
C GLY A 131 6.37 36.21 22.93
N ILE A 132 6.80 35.56 21.84
CA ILE A 132 8.24 35.38 21.55
C ILE A 132 8.84 36.70 21.05
N ASP A 133 8.14 37.42 20.18
CA ASP A 133 8.60 38.72 19.68
C ASP A 133 8.76 39.75 20.82
N SER A 134 7.91 39.70 21.86
CA SER A 134 8.04 40.59 23.02
C SER A 134 9.22 40.26 23.94
N LEU A 135 9.64 38.99 24.01
CA LEU A 135 10.79 38.59 24.84
C LEU A 135 12.12 38.99 24.19
N ASP A 136 12.20 38.92 22.85
CA ASP A 136 13.38 39.36 22.11
C ASP A 136 13.54 40.90 22.15
N GLU A 137 12.44 41.65 22.23
CA GLU A 137 12.47 43.11 22.37
C GLU A 137 12.90 43.54 23.79
N GLU A 138 12.44 42.85 24.84
CA GLU A 138 12.83 43.14 26.23
C GLU A 138 14.28 42.71 26.55
N ALA A 139 14.82 41.70 25.87
CA ALA A 139 16.22 41.30 26.02
C ALA A 139 17.19 42.36 25.45
N ASN A 140 16.85 42.95 24.29
CA ASN A 140 17.70 43.98 23.66
C ASN A 140 17.77 45.28 24.46
N THR A 141 16.67 45.73 25.08
CA THR A 141 16.66 46.97 25.88
C THR A 141 17.52 46.86 27.14
N ASN A 142 17.53 45.69 27.78
CA ASN A 142 18.34 45.44 28.97
C ASN A 142 19.85 45.38 28.66
N GLU A 143 20.26 44.87 27.49
CA GLU A 143 21.67 44.90 27.07
C GLU A 143 22.15 46.34 26.76
N GLU A 144 21.32 47.17 26.14
CA GLU A 144 21.66 48.58 25.91
C GLU A 144 21.82 49.37 27.20
N GLU A 145 20.93 49.20 28.19
CA GLU A 145 21.05 49.87 29.50
C GLU A 145 22.29 49.40 30.28
N SER A 146 22.60 48.10 30.26
CA SER A 146 23.81 47.55 30.91
C SER A 146 25.09 48.12 30.30
N ASN A 147 25.17 48.20 28.97
CA ASN A 147 26.33 48.76 28.28
C ASN A 147 26.47 50.27 28.53
N ALA A 148 25.36 51.02 28.52
CA ALA A 148 25.37 52.45 28.84
C ALA A 148 25.83 52.75 30.28
N MET A 149 25.56 51.84 31.23
CA MET A 149 25.98 52.01 32.62
C MET A 149 27.45 51.65 32.86
N GLN A 150 28.05 50.80 32.02
CA GLN A 150 29.47 50.45 32.09
C GLN A 150 30.40 51.53 31.52
N ASP A 151 29.93 52.36 30.58
CA ASP A 151 30.73 53.41 29.94
C ASP A 151 30.86 54.70 30.79
N HIS A 152 30.25 54.77 31.98
CA HIS A 152 30.29 55.96 32.85
C HIS A 152 30.91 55.77 34.25
N PRO A 153 32.11 55.16 34.43
CA PRO A 153 32.72 55.01 35.74
C PRO A 153 33.64 56.19 36.09
N GLU A 154 33.26 57.47 35.91
CA GLU A 154 34.23 58.56 36.15
C GLU A 154 33.67 59.97 36.47
N ALA A 155 32.58 60.08 37.22
CA ALA A 155 32.07 61.39 37.65
C ALA A 155 31.81 61.54 39.16
N ALA A 156 32.44 60.70 39.99
CA ALA A 156 32.34 60.80 41.46
C ALA A 156 33.72 60.95 42.11
N SER A 157 34.51 61.92 41.66
CA SER A 157 35.58 62.50 42.48
C SER A 157 35.80 63.97 42.13
N GLN A 158 35.14 64.87 42.85
CA GLN A 158 35.67 66.13 43.41
C GLN A 158 34.55 66.98 44.01
#